data_AF-A0A849ML16-F1
#
_entry.id   AF-A0A849ML16-F1
#
_cell.length_a   1.000
_cell.length_b   1.000
_cell.length_c   1.000
_cell.angle_alpha   90.00
_cell.angle_beta   90.00
_cell.angle_gamma   90.00
#
_symmetry.space_group_name_H-M   'P 1'
#
loop_
_entity.id
_entity.type
_entity.pdbx_description
1 polymer ?
#
loop_
_entity_poly.entity_id
_entity_poly.type
_entity_poly.pdbx_seq_one_letter_code
_entity_poly.pdbx_strand_id
1 'polypeptide(L)'
;MRRLKLLFYDREYTDVERQDLTRKQVELLAKETKILVNLAKNIDINDEDKLTFNAMANQIYDLSRKLENKFHHHEDLIPIYIKMQDTCNTCHKIFRGR
;
A
#
# COMPACT_ATOMS: atom_id res chain seq x y z
N MET A 1 26.01 18.91 -3.00
CA MET A 1 25.05 18.28 -3.94
C MET A 1 24.19 17.13 -3.35
N ARG A 2 24.23 16.80 -2.04
CA ARG A 2 23.31 15.80 -1.44
C ARG A 2 21.90 16.33 -1.12
N ARG A 3 21.72 17.65 -0.97
CA ARG A 3 20.42 18.29 -0.68
C ARG A 3 19.46 18.34 -1.88
N LEU A 4 19.98 18.37 -3.12
CA LEU A 4 19.15 18.38 -4.33
C LEU A 4 18.46 17.02 -4.56
N LYS A 5 19.11 15.90 -4.22
CA LYS A 5 18.49 14.57 -4.36
C LYS A 5 17.30 14.33 -3.43
N LEU A 6 17.30 14.93 -2.23
CA LEU A 6 16.13 14.91 -1.34
C LEU A 6 14.99 15.76 -1.89
N LEU A 7 15.32 16.93 -2.48
CA LEU A 7 14.32 17.77 -3.16
C LEU A 7 13.72 17.13 -4.42
N PHE A 8 14.43 16.24 -5.12
CA PHE A 8 13.85 15.45 -6.22
C PHE A 8 12.98 14.30 -5.69
N TYR A 9 13.36 13.66 -4.59
CA TYR A 9 12.52 12.64 -3.95
C TYR A 9 11.23 13.24 -3.36
N ASP A 10 11.28 14.47 -2.85
CA ASP A 10 10.07 15.18 -2.38
C ASP A 10 9.28 15.78 -3.56
N ARG A 11 9.93 16.22 -4.66
CA ARG A 11 9.23 16.79 -5.82
C ARG A 11 8.58 15.80 -6.77
N GLU A 12 9.15 14.60 -6.94
CA GLU A 12 8.47 13.53 -7.69
C GLU A 12 7.19 13.06 -6.97
N TYR A 13 7.06 13.31 -5.65
CA TYR A 13 5.87 13.00 -4.86
C TYR A 13 4.89 14.18 -4.70
N THR A 14 5.30 15.43 -4.92
CA THR A 14 4.38 16.57 -4.80
C THR A 14 3.52 16.82 -6.04
N ASP A 15 4.00 16.40 -7.23
CA ASP A 15 3.32 16.66 -8.51
C ASP A 15 2.91 15.38 -9.28
N VAL A 16 3.12 14.18 -8.71
CA VAL A 16 2.24 13.06 -9.07
C VAL A 16 0.88 13.45 -8.52
N GLU A 17 0.12 14.14 -9.36
CA GLU A 17 -1.32 14.10 -9.45
C GLU A 17 -1.93 13.49 -8.19
N ARG A 18 -2.51 14.33 -7.31
CA ARG A 18 -3.59 13.90 -6.43
C ARG A 18 -4.68 13.35 -7.35
N GLN A 19 -4.48 12.15 -7.88
CA GLN A 19 -5.47 11.44 -8.66
C GLN A 19 -6.55 11.16 -7.63
N ASP A 20 -7.65 11.89 -7.76
CA ASP A 20 -8.89 11.49 -7.09
C ASP A 20 -9.13 10.04 -7.48
N LEU A 21 -8.85 9.14 -6.53
CA LEU A 21 -9.05 7.72 -6.77
C LEU A 21 -10.50 7.54 -7.13
N THR A 22 -10.75 7.08 -8.35
CA THR A 22 -12.10 6.76 -8.77
C THR A 22 -12.65 5.67 -7.84
N ARG A 23 -13.97 5.69 -7.60
CA ARG A 23 -14.66 4.63 -6.86
C ARG A 23 -14.23 3.22 -7.30
N LYS A 24 -14.11 3.03 -8.62
CA LYS A 24 -13.69 1.76 -9.23
C LYS A 24 -12.27 1.36 -8.81
N GLN A 25 -11.33 2.29 -8.71
CA GLN A 25 -9.97 2.00 -8.24
C GLN A 25 -9.96 1.57 -6.77
N VAL A 26 -10.74 2.23 -5.91
CA VAL A 26 -10.87 1.89 -4.49
C VAL A 26 -11.48 0.50 -4.30
N GLU A 27 -12.56 0.19 -5.03
CA GLU A 27 -13.20 -1.13 -5.00
C GLU A 27 -12.27 -2.23 -5.52
N LEU A 28 -11.55 -1.98 -6.63
CA LEU A 28 -10.55 -2.91 -7.16
C LEU A 28 -9.44 -3.18 -6.15
N LEU A 29 -8.92 -2.13 -5.52
CA LEU A 29 -7.89 -2.24 -4.50
C LEU A 29 -8.35 -3.10 -3.31
N ALA A 30 -9.57 -2.91 -2.81
CA ALA A 30 -10.14 -3.74 -1.75
C ALA A 30 -10.24 -5.22 -2.16
N LYS A 31 -10.61 -5.49 -3.42
CA LYS A 31 -10.68 -6.85 -3.97
C LYS A 31 -9.30 -7.50 -4.11
N GLU A 32 -8.34 -6.81 -4.69
CA GLU A 32 -6.98 -7.33 -4.93
C GLU A 32 -6.25 -7.61 -3.61
N THR A 33 -6.42 -6.75 -2.61
CA THR A 33 -5.81 -6.94 -1.29
C THR A 33 -6.40 -8.12 -0.52
N LYS A 34 -7.69 -8.43 -0.72
CA LYS A 34 -8.30 -9.68 -0.22
C LYS A 34 -7.69 -10.92 -0.90
N ILE A 35 -7.46 -10.86 -2.21
CA ILE A 35 -6.79 -11.93 -2.95
C ILE A 35 -5.37 -12.13 -2.42
N LEU A 36 -4.62 -11.03 -2.22
CA LEU A 36 -3.28 -11.05 -1.64
C LEU A 36 -3.23 -11.77 -0.29
N VAL A 37 -4.15 -11.47 0.64
CA VAL A 37 -4.21 -12.14 1.96
C VAL A 37 -4.43 -13.65 1.81
N ASN A 38 -5.24 -14.08 0.84
CA ASN A 38 -5.46 -15.50 0.60
C ASN A 38 -4.22 -16.19 0.00
N LEU A 39 -3.52 -15.51 -0.91
CA LEU A 39 -2.27 -16.01 -1.49
C LEU A 39 -1.13 -16.05 -0.45
N ALA A 40 -1.07 -15.06 0.44
CA ALA A 40 -0.08 -14.93 1.52
C ALA A 40 -0.06 -16.13 2.50
N LYS A 41 -1.16 -16.90 2.59
CA LYS A 41 -1.22 -18.11 3.41
C LYS A 41 -0.48 -19.29 2.78
N ASN A 42 -0.38 -19.32 1.46
CA ASN A 42 0.08 -20.47 0.68
C ASN A 42 1.46 -20.26 0.04
N ILE A 43 2.10 -19.12 0.30
CA ILE A 43 3.46 -18.82 -0.17
C ILE A 43 4.47 -19.73 0.53
N ASP A 44 5.40 -20.26 -0.27
CA ASP A 44 6.51 -21.12 0.14
C ASP A 44 7.75 -20.27 0.45
N ILE A 45 7.80 -19.77 1.69
CA ILE A 45 8.93 -19.06 2.30
C ILE A 45 9.11 -19.56 3.74
N ASN A 46 10.25 -19.25 4.36
CA ASN A 46 10.51 -19.64 5.75
C ASN A 46 9.46 -19.05 6.71
N ASP A 47 9.29 -19.68 7.89
CA ASP A 47 8.21 -19.34 8.82
C ASP A 47 8.25 -17.89 9.32
N GLU A 48 9.43 -17.32 9.53
CA GLU A 48 9.61 -15.94 9.99
C GLU A 48 9.19 -14.92 8.92
N ASP A 49 9.66 -15.13 7.69
CA ASP A 49 9.28 -14.35 6.52
C ASP A 49 7.79 -14.52 6.21
N LYS A 50 7.23 -15.72 6.41
CA LYS A 50 5.81 -16.01 6.25
C LYS A 50 4.95 -15.26 7.24
N LEU A 51 5.34 -15.20 8.52
CA LEU A 51 4.65 -14.39 9.52
C LEU A 51 4.67 -12.91 9.16
N THR A 52 5.83 -12.39 8.77
CA THR A 52 6.02 -10.98 8.38
C THR A 52 5.21 -10.63 7.13
N PHE A 53 5.26 -11.47 6.09
CA PHE A 53 4.51 -11.29 4.85
C PHE A 53 2.99 -11.31 5.11
N ASN A 54 2.51 -12.26 5.91
CA ASN A 54 1.09 -12.33 6.29
C ASN A 54 0.65 -11.10 7.08
N ALA A 55 1.46 -10.62 8.03
CA ALA A 55 1.14 -9.40 8.77
C ALA A 55 1.02 -8.18 7.84
N MET A 56 1.95 -8.02 6.90
CA MET A 56 1.91 -6.93 5.91
C MET A 56 0.73 -7.06 4.95
N ALA A 57 0.42 -8.26 4.46
CA ALA A 57 -0.74 -8.49 3.60
C ALA A 57 -2.06 -8.14 4.29
N ASN A 58 -2.23 -8.54 5.57
CA ASN A 58 -3.39 -8.16 6.36
C ASN A 58 -3.46 -6.66 6.62
N GLN A 59 -2.33 -6.01 6.92
CA GLN A 59 -2.28 -4.55 7.09
C GLN A 59 -2.71 -3.82 5.80
N ILE A 60 -2.25 -4.27 4.64
CA ILE A 60 -2.65 -3.70 3.34
C ILE A 60 -4.17 -3.87 3.12
N TYR A 61 -4.72 -5.04 3.45
CA TYR A 61 -6.16 -5.30 3.38
C TYR A 61 -6.98 -4.41 4.33
N ASP A 62 -6.52 -4.21 5.57
CA ASP A 62 -7.20 -3.30 6.50
C ASP A 62 -7.17 -1.85 6.01
N LEU A 63 -6.06 -1.42 5.40
CA LEU A 63 -5.93 -0.08 4.83
C LEU A 63 -6.83 0.10 3.61
N SER A 64 -6.96 -0.89 2.73
CA SER A 64 -7.86 -0.82 1.58
C SER A 64 -9.33 -0.74 2.01
N ARG A 65 -9.73 -1.47 3.05
CA ARG A 65 -11.07 -1.38 3.65
C ARG A 65 -11.33 -0.04 4.30
N LYS A 66 -10.33 0.54 4.98
CA LYS A 66 -10.45 1.90 5.52
C LYS A 66 -10.55 2.96 4.42
N LEU A 67 -9.82 2.78 3.31
CA LEU A 67 -9.89 3.65 2.14
C LEU A 67 -11.29 3.62 1.51
N GLU A 68 -11.85 2.42 1.31
CA GLU A 68 -13.21 2.20 0.84
C GLU A 68 -14.24 2.88 1.75
N ASN A 69 -14.11 2.67 3.07
CA ASN A 69 -15.00 3.30 4.03
C ASN A 69 -14.92 4.84 3.99
N LYS A 70 -13.72 5.41 4.04
CA LYS A 70 -13.54 6.88 3.97
C LYS A 70 -14.01 7.46 2.65
N PHE A 71 -13.83 6.75 1.54
CA PHE A 71 -14.32 7.16 0.22
C PHE A 71 -15.85 7.28 0.24
N HIS A 72 -16.56 6.32 0.83
CA HIS A 72 -18.03 6.37 0.98
C HIS A 72 -18.52 7.52 1.85
N HIS A 73 -17.69 8.00 2.79
CA HIS A 73 -18.03 9.09 3.70
C HIS A 73 -17.51 10.46 3.22
N HIS A 74 -16.95 10.55 2.00
CA HIS A 74 -16.35 11.76 1.45
C HIS A 74 -15.26 12.36 2.36
N GLU A 75 -14.54 11.51 3.08
CA GLU A 75 -13.44 11.90 3.97
C GLU A 75 -12.10 11.98 3.21
N ASP A 76 -11.13 12.67 3.81
CA ASP A 76 -9.76 12.72 3.27
C ASP A 76 -9.11 11.32 3.21
N LEU A 77 -8.73 10.92 1.99
CA LEU A 77 -8.16 9.62 1.67
C LEU A 77 -6.64 9.63 1.70
N ILE A 78 -6.02 10.82 1.59
CA ILE A 78 -4.57 10.99 1.44
C ILE A 78 -3.81 10.28 2.57
N PRO A 79 -4.18 10.40 3.86
CA PRO A 79 -3.43 9.76 4.94
C PRO A 79 -3.45 8.23 4.86
N ILE A 80 -4.57 7.64 4.42
CA ILE A 80 -4.69 6.19 4.25
C ILE A 80 -3.88 5.74 3.05
N TYR A 81 -3.98 6.47 1.94
CA TYR A 81 -3.28 6.14 0.71
C TYR A 81 -1.75 6.14 0.91
N ILE A 82 -1.20 7.19 1.55
CA ILE A 82 0.23 7.27 1.88
C ILE A 82 0.65 6.06 2.74
N LYS A 83 -0.09 5.77 3.81
CA LYS A 83 0.23 4.64 4.71
C LYS A 83 0.19 3.29 3.99
N MET A 84 -0.73 3.12 3.04
CA MET A 84 -0.80 1.91 2.23
C MET A 84 0.40 1.82 1.28
N GLN A 85 0.74 2.90 0.59
CA GLN A 85 1.90 2.97 -0.30
C GLN A 85 3.20 2.63 0.45
N ASP A 86 3.38 3.18 1.66
CA ASP A 86 4.53 2.87 2.53
C ASP A 86 4.58 1.40 2.92
N THR A 87 3.43 0.80 3.21
CA THR A 87 3.33 -0.63 3.58
C THR A 87 3.69 -1.51 2.38
N CYS A 88 3.17 -1.20 1.19
CA CYS A 88 3.53 -1.87 -0.07
C CYS A 88 5.02 -1.74 -0.38
N ASN A 89 5.58 -0.54 -0.26
CA ASN A 89 6.99 -0.27 -0.50
C ASN A 89 7.89 -1.03 0.48
N THR A 90 7.51 -1.09 1.75
CA THR A 90 8.25 -1.84 2.76
C THR A 90 8.21 -3.34 2.47
N CYS A 91 7.03 -3.89 2.15
CA CYS A 91 6.87 -5.28 1.73
C CYS A 91 7.75 -5.60 0.51
N HIS A 92 7.72 -4.77 -0.54
CA HIS A 92 8.57 -4.96 -1.71
C HIS A 92 10.07 -4.88 -1.38
N LYS A 93 10.51 -3.98 -0.50
CA LYS A 93 11.91 -3.90 -0.08
C LYS A 93 12.38 -5.18 0.62
N ILE A 94 11.54 -5.76 1.48
CA ILE A 94 11.87 -6.97 2.23
C ILE A 94 11.90 -8.20 1.31
N PHE A 95 10.88 -8.37 0.47
CA PHE A 95 10.64 -9.63 -0.24
C PHE A 95 10.98 -9.62 -1.73
N ARG A 96 11.17 -8.44 -2.34
CA ARG A 96 11.44 -8.28 -3.79
C ARG A 96 12.80 -7.67 -4.08
N GLY A 97 13.47 -7.09 -3.07
CA GLY A 97 14.75 -6.39 -3.18
C GLY A 97 15.99 -7.26 -2.93
N ARG A 98 15.92 -8.57 -3.21
CA ARG A 98 17.08 -9.46 -3.27
C ARG A 98 17.40 -9.81 -4.71
#